data_AF-A0A928DBR5-F1
#
_entry.id   AF-A0A928DBR5-F1
#
_cell.length_a   1.000
_cell.length_b   1.000
_cell.length_c   1.000
_cell.angle_alpha   90.00
_cell.angle_beta   90.00
_cell.angle_gamma   90.00
#
_symmetry.space_group_name_H-M   'P 1'
#
loop_
_entity.id
_entity.type
_entity.pdbx_description
1 polymer ?
#
loop_
_entity_poly.entity_id
_entity_poly.type
_entity_poly.pdbx_seq_one_letter_code
_entity_poly.pdbx_strand_id
1 'polypeptide(L)'
;MKNMFKTKLLAFLAVTGISALLCGQNLIENGDFENGISQWKLPTWKHNWLTPVQDKANSQGIGGASSMRMDWTNKHTFYVIYHKEIKIPTGLKELELSFWTKSAGYENTTKGQLNISVEFPEMKKKKGWSNGISTPWNKTQPDWTFFEKKIPVPAGVTKMKVTMKIHGYKNKAGTTWVDNIYIGPVRAKTKAVVQEKKIVLSRGISTCDHGGVYYPGEEIIYSYEFNSSKIPGKTLDFSWQVNDYDGKKVISGTQKVTLPKTAAGTFQLKLPDLKVYRGWFALKGKLSENGLKIAEVTSSGMILERQTGKRDPFFTAKGGGSYERQRRMGNGSVGYFVQRRFLQTGPDQYNPKIMANIDKFIRNCKEYGFEPFFQFYISQAKNEKRNPKQPKYMFDEVNAKLAKGIDPYDAAYYQTWRNMFAMMFRRYNKDVTDWYFADEIYHSYHLSKYEIPHYLAVLKIFHEEIKKKDPSNVIGAGNTFMDRDPIGKKMWPDVKDYVDGLACSLYLGSTTAGKGLSVTSPNSGDC
;
A
#
# COMPACT_ATOMS: atom_id res chain seq x y z
N MET A 1 32.47 84.63 14.01
CA MET A 1 32.63 83.38 14.79
C MET A 1 31.72 82.31 14.18
N LYS A 2 32.27 81.12 13.87
CA LYS A 2 31.64 79.86 13.40
C LYS A 2 31.30 79.78 11.89
N ASN A 3 32.19 79.18 11.09
CA ASN A 3 32.29 77.75 10.69
C ASN A 3 31.40 77.48 9.46
N MET A 4 31.88 77.36 8.21
CA MET A 4 32.94 76.53 7.61
C MET A 4 32.80 75.02 7.88
N PHE A 5 32.77 74.25 6.78
CA PHE A 5 32.72 72.79 6.60
C PHE A 5 31.33 72.12 6.55
N LYS A 6 30.93 71.70 5.32
CA LYS A 6 30.65 70.29 4.97
C LYS A 6 30.32 70.15 3.48
N THR A 7 31.38 70.00 2.68
CA THR A 7 31.33 69.40 1.34
C THR A 7 32.29 68.22 1.39
N LYS A 8 31.88 67.06 0.86
CA LYS A 8 32.53 65.72 0.85
C LYS A 8 31.90 64.71 1.83
N LEU A 9 30.77 64.10 1.43
CA LEU A 9 30.47 62.70 1.76
C LEU A 9 29.31 62.13 0.91
N LEU A 10 29.48 62.10 -0.42
CA LEU A 10 28.48 61.51 -1.33
C LEU A 10 29.18 60.80 -2.50
N ALA A 11 30.09 59.89 -2.18
CA ALA A 11 30.78 59.07 -3.19
C ALA A 11 31.21 57.67 -2.69
N PHE A 12 30.65 57.17 -1.58
CA PHE A 12 31.08 55.88 -1.01
C PHE A 12 29.94 54.90 -0.66
N LEU A 13 28.78 55.01 -1.34
CA LEU A 13 27.61 54.18 -1.06
C LEU A 13 26.98 53.49 -2.28
N ALA A 14 27.74 53.32 -3.36
CA ALA A 14 27.25 52.71 -4.60
C ALA A 14 27.94 51.39 -5.01
N VAL A 15 28.83 50.82 -4.18
CA VAL A 15 29.61 49.61 -4.55
C VAL A 15 29.34 48.38 -3.66
N THR A 16 28.54 48.50 -2.60
CA THR A 16 28.21 47.37 -1.69
C THR A 16 26.81 46.77 -1.90
N GLY A 17 26.01 47.27 -2.85
CA GLY A 17 24.60 46.90 -3.02
C GLY A 17 24.29 45.70 -3.94
N ILE A 18 25.27 45.15 -4.68
CA ILE A 18 24.99 44.09 -5.68
C ILE A 18 25.20 42.67 -5.12
N SER A 19 25.89 42.51 -3.98
CA SER A 19 26.25 41.17 -3.47
C SER A 19 25.14 40.45 -2.68
N ALA A 20 23.99 41.08 -2.42
CA ALA A 20 22.92 40.52 -1.58
C ALA A 20 21.74 39.88 -2.36
N LEU A 21 21.67 40.05 -3.68
CA LEU A 21 20.54 39.56 -4.51
C LEU A 21 20.79 38.20 -5.19
N LEU A 22 21.98 37.60 -5.02
CA LEU A 22 22.33 36.27 -5.56
C LEU A 22 22.16 35.13 -4.55
N CYS A 23 21.38 35.34 -3.49
CA CYS A 23 21.06 34.29 -2.53
C CYS A 23 20.11 33.24 -3.15
N GLY A 24 20.69 32.15 -3.65
CA GLY A 24 20.05 30.82 -3.66
C GLY A 24 19.04 30.53 -4.77
N GLN A 25 18.92 31.34 -5.83
CA GLN A 25 18.03 31.01 -6.95
C GLN A 25 18.48 29.73 -7.67
N ASN A 26 17.51 28.89 -8.01
CA ASN A 26 17.72 27.71 -8.84
C ASN A 26 17.96 28.16 -10.29
N LEU A 27 19.05 27.71 -10.91
CA LEU A 27 19.42 28.06 -12.28
C LEU A 27 18.67 27.23 -13.32
N ILE A 28 17.93 26.20 -12.90
CA ILE A 28 16.95 25.53 -13.74
C ILE A 28 15.54 25.95 -13.35
N GLU A 29 14.70 26.17 -14.35
CA GLU A 29 13.26 26.39 -14.15
C GLU A 29 12.55 25.08 -13.86
N ASN A 30 11.53 25.12 -12.98
CA ASN A 30 10.58 24.02 -12.75
C ASN A 30 11.28 22.69 -12.40
N GLY A 31 12.29 22.75 -11.53
CA GLY A 31 12.97 21.57 -10.99
C GLY A 31 12.10 20.74 -10.02
N ASP A 32 10.97 21.29 -9.61
CA ASP A 32 9.88 20.69 -8.82
C ASP A 32 8.78 20.07 -9.70
N PHE A 33 8.87 20.21 -11.04
CA PHE A 33 7.98 19.58 -12.01
C PHE A 33 6.50 19.98 -11.95
N GLU A 34 6.14 21.02 -11.20
CA GLU A 34 4.75 21.43 -11.01
C GLU A 34 4.09 21.89 -12.32
N ASN A 35 4.86 22.54 -13.17
CA ASN A 35 4.44 23.02 -14.49
C ASN A 35 4.77 22.02 -15.61
N GLY A 36 4.86 20.73 -15.28
CA GLY A 36 5.11 19.65 -16.24
C GLY A 36 6.59 19.29 -16.39
N ILE A 37 6.90 18.53 -17.44
CA ILE A 37 8.25 18.02 -17.72
C ILE A 37 8.78 18.47 -19.09
N SER A 38 8.12 19.45 -19.73
CA SER A 38 8.44 19.91 -21.10
C SER A 38 9.88 20.43 -21.27
N GLN A 39 10.51 20.81 -20.15
CA GLN A 39 11.91 21.24 -20.13
C GLN A 39 12.91 20.09 -20.26
N TRP A 40 12.48 18.84 -20.00
CA TRP A 40 13.30 17.64 -20.05
C TRP A 40 12.99 16.84 -21.31
N LYS A 41 13.91 16.89 -22.28
CA LYS A 41 13.69 16.32 -23.60
C LYS A 41 14.60 15.12 -23.85
N LEU A 42 14.07 14.15 -24.57
CA LEU A 42 14.88 13.13 -25.22
C LEU A 42 15.69 13.81 -26.34
N PRO A 43 16.99 13.49 -26.48
CA PRO A 43 17.76 13.85 -27.66
C PRO A 43 17.15 13.27 -28.92
N THR A 44 17.12 14.07 -29.98
CA THR A 44 16.47 13.74 -31.26
C THR A 44 17.16 12.62 -32.03
N TRP A 45 18.41 12.30 -31.71
CA TRP A 45 19.24 11.33 -32.43
C TRP A 45 19.08 9.86 -32.00
N LYS A 46 18.11 9.53 -31.12
CA LYS A 46 17.89 8.15 -30.63
C LYS A 46 16.38 7.84 -30.49
N HIS A 47 15.92 6.74 -31.10
CA HIS A 47 14.50 6.40 -31.19
C HIS A 47 13.99 5.39 -30.13
N ASN A 48 14.88 4.73 -29.37
CA ASN A 48 14.51 3.66 -28.41
C ASN A 48 14.66 4.10 -26.95
N TRP A 49 14.38 5.37 -26.64
CA TRP A 49 14.56 5.92 -25.30
C TRP A 49 13.21 6.12 -24.59
N LEU A 50 13.23 5.95 -23.28
CA LEU A 50 12.02 6.05 -22.45
C LEU A 50 11.69 7.53 -22.20
N THR A 51 10.50 7.94 -22.62
CA THR A 51 9.98 9.27 -22.30
C THR A 51 9.61 9.32 -20.82
N PRO A 52 10.12 10.30 -20.06
CA PRO A 52 9.63 10.53 -18.70
C PRO A 52 8.15 10.93 -18.72
N VAL A 53 7.45 10.71 -17.61
CA VAL A 53 6.07 11.19 -17.42
C VAL A 53 5.96 12.01 -16.15
N GLN A 54 5.10 13.02 -16.16
CA GLN A 54 4.77 13.76 -14.94
C GLN A 54 3.87 12.87 -14.08
N ASP A 55 4.23 12.67 -12.82
CA ASP A 55 3.46 11.88 -11.86
C ASP A 55 2.96 12.77 -10.72
N LYS A 56 1.64 12.99 -10.69
CA LYS A 56 0.96 13.79 -9.66
C LYS A 56 0.51 12.98 -8.45
N ALA A 57 0.63 11.65 -8.52
CA ALA A 57 0.23 10.75 -7.43
C ALA A 57 1.39 10.51 -6.46
N ASN A 58 2.64 10.54 -6.96
CA ASN A 58 3.86 10.21 -6.21
C ASN A 58 4.91 11.31 -6.37
N SER A 59 4.85 12.31 -5.49
CA SER A 59 5.77 13.45 -5.40
C SER A 59 6.32 13.59 -3.98
N GLN A 60 7.40 14.35 -3.84
CA GLN A 60 7.98 14.70 -2.53
C GLN A 60 7.16 15.81 -1.85
N GLY A 61 6.52 16.67 -2.65
CA GLY A 61 5.66 17.77 -2.24
C GLY A 61 4.30 17.37 -1.65
N ILE A 62 3.43 18.35 -1.40
CA ILE A 62 2.07 18.13 -0.90
C ILE A 62 1.18 17.47 -1.97
N GLY A 63 0.00 16.95 -1.61
CA GLY A 63 -0.91 16.36 -2.59
C GLY A 63 -1.16 17.29 -3.80
N GLY A 64 -1.10 16.73 -5.00
CA GLY A 64 -1.15 17.50 -6.25
C GLY A 64 0.19 18.04 -6.74
N ALA A 65 1.24 17.98 -5.90
CA ALA A 65 2.61 18.19 -6.33
C ALA A 65 3.03 17.12 -7.34
N SER A 66 3.94 17.47 -8.21
CA SER A 66 4.36 16.64 -9.34
C SER A 66 5.77 16.14 -9.14
N SER A 67 6.06 14.96 -9.66
CA SER A 67 7.44 14.52 -9.86
C SER A 67 7.64 14.08 -11.30
N MET A 68 8.88 13.84 -11.67
CA MET A 68 9.18 13.16 -12.92
C MET A 68 9.36 11.67 -12.65
N ARG A 69 8.48 10.85 -13.23
CA ARG A 69 8.54 9.39 -13.19
C ARG A 69 9.21 8.83 -14.44
N MET A 70 10.03 7.82 -14.21
CA MET A 70 10.85 7.18 -15.23
C MET A 70 10.71 5.67 -15.08
N ASP A 71 10.04 5.04 -16.04
CA ASP A 71 9.73 3.61 -16.04
C ASP A 71 10.77 2.84 -16.87
N TRP A 72 11.78 2.29 -16.21
CA TRP A 72 12.84 1.48 -16.81
C TRP A 72 12.29 0.16 -17.37
N THR A 73 12.82 -0.25 -18.52
CA THR A 73 12.64 -1.61 -19.09
C THR A 73 13.94 -2.09 -19.73
N ASN A 74 14.22 -3.41 -19.72
CA ASN A 74 15.51 -3.99 -20.14
C ASN A 74 15.93 -3.80 -21.61
N LYS A 75 15.13 -3.12 -22.43
CA LYS A 75 15.43 -2.84 -23.85
C LYS A 75 15.64 -1.36 -24.17
N HIS A 76 15.46 -0.48 -23.18
CA HIS A 76 15.47 0.95 -23.41
C HIS A 76 16.50 1.64 -22.53
N THR A 77 17.06 2.72 -23.04
CA THR A 77 17.90 3.62 -22.25
C THR A 77 17.04 4.80 -21.82
N PHE A 78 17.12 5.18 -20.55
CA PHE A 78 16.59 6.47 -20.12
C PHE A 78 17.73 7.48 -20.12
N TYR A 79 17.59 8.52 -20.93
CA TYR A 79 18.48 9.68 -20.90
C TYR A 79 17.73 10.92 -21.38
N VAL A 80 17.66 11.94 -20.53
CA VAL A 80 17.00 13.22 -20.85
C VAL A 80 17.95 14.37 -20.61
N ILE A 81 17.77 15.44 -21.39
CA ILE A 81 18.54 16.67 -21.30
C ILE A 81 17.59 17.80 -20.90
N TYR A 82 18.01 18.62 -19.95
CA TYR A 82 17.38 19.92 -19.74
C TYR A 82 17.68 20.82 -20.95
N HIS A 83 16.68 21.08 -21.79
CA HIS A 83 16.94 21.60 -23.14
C HIS A 83 17.21 23.10 -23.20
N LYS A 84 16.88 23.86 -22.16
CA LYS A 84 17.20 25.29 -22.08
C LYS A 84 18.67 25.48 -21.74
N GLU A 85 19.29 26.49 -22.35
CA GLU A 85 20.66 26.89 -22.02
C GLU A 85 20.71 27.43 -20.59
N ILE A 86 21.61 26.91 -19.77
CA ILE A 86 21.82 27.38 -18.40
C ILE A 86 23.08 28.23 -18.37
N LYS A 87 22.90 29.53 -18.12
CA LYS A 87 24.00 30.50 -17.97
C LYS A 87 24.56 30.44 -16.55
N ILE A 88 25.87 30.35 -16.43
CA ILE A 88 26.57 30.36 -15.15
C ILE A 88 26.80 31.83 -14.74
N PRO A 89 26.39 32.25 -13.53
CA PRO A 89 26.68 33.59 -13.05
C PRO A 89 28.18 33.90 -13.04
N THR A 90 28.56 35.09 -13.49
CA THR A 90 29.96 35.54 -13.51
C THR A 90 30.57 35.46 -12.11
N GLY A 91 31.74 34.83 -12.02
CA GLY A 91 32.48 34.71 -10.75
C GLY A 91 32.03 33.56 -9.85
N LEU A 92 31.03 32.76 -10.24
CA LEU A 92 30.64 31.57 -9.48
C LEU A 92 31.75 30.50 -9.55
N LYS A 93 32.32 30.14 -8.38
CA LYS A 93 33.42 29.17 -8.28
C LYS A 93 32.97 27.75 -7.96
N GLU A 94 31.81 27.61 -7.33
CA GLU A 94 31.24 26.33 -6.91
C GLU A 94 29.72 26.39 -7.06
N LEU A 95 29.13 25.31 -7.57
CA LEU A 95 27.69 25.13 -7.66
C LEU A 95 27.25 23.95 -6.78
N GLU A 96 26.00 23.95 -6.34
CA GLU A 96 25.36 22.84 -5.65
C GLU A 96 24.36 22.17 -6.59
N LEU A 97 24.49 20.85 -6.74
CA LEU A 97 23.47 19.99 -7.32
C LEU A 97 22.79 19.23 -6.18
N SER A 98 21.46 19.30 -6.08
CA SER A 98 20.70 18.47 -5.14
C SER A 98 19.35 18.04 -5.70
N PHE A 99 18.79 16.94 -5.20
CA PHE A 99 17.48 16.43 -5.59
C PHE A 99 16.95 15.39 -4.60
N TRP A 100 15.66 15.10 -4.68
CA TRP A 100 15.03 13.95 -4.02
C TRP A 100 14.75 12.85 -5.03
N THR A 101 14.90 11.59 -4.62
CA THR A 101 14.55 10.46 -5.47
C THR A 101 13.91 9.33 -4.67
N LYS A 102 13.02 8.60 -5.32
CA LYS A 102 12.38 7.38 -4.85
C LYS A 102 12.50 6.33 -5.96
N SER A 103 12.61 5.06 -5.62
CA SER A 103 12.62 3.97 -6.60
C SER A 103 11.88 2.74 -6.08
N ALA A 104 11.35 1.94 -7.01
CA ALA A 104 10.64 0.70 -6.73
C ALA A 104 10.69 -0.25 -7.93
N GLY A 105 10.28 -1.50 -7.73
CA GLY A 105 10.02 -2.45 -8.83
C GLY A 105 11.26 -3.07 -9.50
N TYR A 106 12.47 -2.81 -9.01
CA TYR A 106 13.70 -3.46 -9.51
C TYR A 106 13.90 -4.84 -8.87
N GLU A 107 13.89 -5.89 -9.69
CA GLU A 107 13.88 -7.28 -9.22
C GLU A 107 15.27 -7.83 -8.83
N ASN A 108 16.33 -7.42 -9.52
CA ASN A 108 17.69 -7.94 -9.30
C ASN A 108 18.38 -7.27 -8.10
N THR A 109 19.51 -7.80 -7.63
CA THR A 109 20.29 -7.20 -6.53
C THR A 109 20.84 -5.82 -6.86
N THR A 110 21.10 -5.55 -8.14
CA THR A 110 21.38 -4.21 -8.66
C THR A 110 20.07 -3.45 -8.84
N LYS A 111 19.78 -2.41 -8.06
CA LYS A 111 18.44 -1.80 -7.92
C LYS A 111 18.14 -0.58 -8.81
N GLY A 112 18.85 -0.50 -9.94
CA GLY A 112 18.79 0.66 -10.84
C GLY A 112 19.54 1.86 -10.25
N GLN A 113 20.25 2.62 -11.09
CA GLN A 113 21.00 3.80 -10.68
C GLN A 113 20.57 5.02 -11.50
N LEU A 114 19.96 5.99 -10.81
CA LEU A 114 19.80 7.35 -11.30
C LEU A 114 21.13 8.10 -11.24
N ASN A 115 21.50 8.73 -12.34
CA ASN A 115 22.61 9.67 -12.45
C ASN A 115 22.07 11.02 -12.93
N ILE A 116 22.39 12.10 -12.21
CA ILE A 116 22.14 13.47 -12.65
C ILE A 116 23.50 14.17 -12.73
N SER A 117 23.82 14.69 -13.91
CA SER A 117 25.12 15.29 -14.20
C SER A 117 24.98 16.70 -14.76
N VAL A 118 25.92 17.55 -14.36
CA VAL A 118 26.19 18.87 -14.92
C VAL A 118 27.39 18.75 -15.86
N GLU A 119 27.20 19.16 -17.10
CA GLU A 119 28.22 19.17 -18.14
C GLU A 119 28.61 20.62 -18.48
N PHE A 120 29.91 20.87 -18.68
CA PHE A 120 30.48 22.16 -19.08
C PHE A 120 31.01 22.07 -20.52
N PRO A 121 30.21 22.43 -21.55
CA PRO A 121 30.56 22.18 -22.95
C PRO A 121 31.87 22.86 -23.40
N GLU A 122 32.18 24.04 -22.85
CA GLU A 122 33.38 24.83 -23.17
C GLU A 122 34.69 24.14 -22.75
N MET A 123 34.62 23.14 -21.86
CA MET A 123 35.77 22.33 -21.44
C MET A 123 36.18 21.27 -22.50
N LYS A 124 35.43 21.11 -23.60
CA LYS A 124 35.75 20.18 -24.71
C LYS A 124 36.15 18.77 -24.25
N LYS A 125 35.40 18.19 -23.31
CA LYS A 125 35.61 16.84 -22.73
C LYS A 125 36.92 16.64 -21.94
N LYS A 126 37.61 17.71 -21.54
CA LYS A 126 38.75 17.63 -20.60
C LYS A 126 38.30 17.17 -19.20
N LYS A 127 39.24 16.74 -18.34
CA LYS A 127 38.94 16.32 -16.96
C LYS A 127 38.07 17.37 -16.24
N GLY A 128 36.98 16.93 -15.62
CA GLY A 128 36.02 17.81 -14.95
C GLY A 128 34.94 18.40 -15.86
N TRP A 129 34.88 18.05 -17.15
CA TRP A 129 33.81 18.49 -18.05
C TRP A 129 32.41 18.01 -17.65
N SER A 130 32.32 16.89 -16.92
CA SER A 130 31.06 16.32 -16.42
C SER A 130 31.22 15.96 -14.96
N ASN A 131 30.29 16.43 -14.12
CA ASN A 131 30.23 16.13 -12.70
C ASN A 131 28.78 15.86 -12.31
N GLY A 132 28.54 14.84 -11.49
CA GLY A 132 27.18 14.51 -11.10
C GLY A 132 27.10 13.71 -9.82
N ILE A 133 25.87 13.36 -9.47
CA ILE A 133 25.51 12.45 -8.39
C ILE A 133 24.98 11.18 -9.04
N SER A 134 25.47 10.03 -8.57
CA SER A 134 24.88 8.73 -8.89
C SER A 134 24.31 8.15 -7.60
N THR A 135 23.06 7.72 -7.66
CA THR A 135 22.43 6.95 -6.57
C THR A 135 23.13 5.59 -6.38
N PRO A 136 23.05 4.97 -5.19
CA PRO A 136 23.66 3.65 -4.98
C PRO A 136 23.07 2.59 -5.92
N TRP A 137 23.92 1.87 -6.65
CA TRP A 137 23.49 0.90 -7.66
C TRP A 137 22.89 -0.38 -7.07
N ASN A 138 23.13 -0.66 -5.78
CA ASN A 138 22.74 -1.87 -5.06
C ASN A 138 21.60 -1.64 -4.05
N LYS A 139 20.97 -0.47 -4.04
CA LYS A 139 19.94 -0.12 -3.05
C LYS A 139 18.76 0.61 -3.69
N THR A 140 17.56 0.05 -3.50
CA THR A 140 16.31 0.74 -3.80
C THR A 140 16.10 1.87 -2.78
N GLN A 141 15.51 2.99 -3.21
CA GLN A 141 15.09 4.07 -2.33
C GLN A 141 13.57 4.02 -2.17
N PRO A 142 13.02 3.14 -1.29
CA PRO A 142 11.57 2.98 -1.16
C PRO A 142 10.89 4.27 -0.68
N ASP A 143 11.63 5.09 0.07
CA ASP A 143 11.23 6.42 0.50
C ASP A 143 12.00 7.50 -0.26
N TRP A 144 11.42 8.70 -0.33
CA TRP A 144 12.09 9.88 -0.87
C TRP A 144 13.40 10.13 -0.11
N THR A 145 14.51 10.05 -0.83
CA THR A 145 15.87 10.18 -0.31
C THR A 145 16.55 11.39 -0.95
N PHE A 146 17.13 12.25 -0.13
CA PHE A 146 17.83 13.46 -0.58
C PHE A 146 19.29 13.17 -0.94
N PHE A 147 19.75 13.78 -2.04
CA PHE A 147 21.13 13.74 -2.48
C PHE A 147 21.63 15.15 -2.74
N GLU A 148 22.88 15.43 -2.36
CA GLU A 148 23.55 16.71 -2.62
C GLU A 148 25.02 16.51 -3.02
N LYS A 149 25.56 17.42 -3.83
CA LYS A 149 26.97 17.49 -4.18
C LYS A 149 27.36 18.90 -4.60
N LYS A 150 28.48 19.36 -4.05
CA LYS A 150 29.18 20.56 -4.52
C LYS A 150 30.04 20.22 -5.74
N ILE A 151 29.95 21.04 -6.77
CA ILE A 151 30.65 20.86 -8.03
C ILE A 151 31.48 22.13 -8.30
N PRO A 152 32.81 22.02 -8.44
CA PRO A 152 33.64 23.16 -8.80
C PRO A 152 33.31 23.62 -10.23
N VAL A 153 33.17 24.93 -10.42
CA VAL A 153 32.98 25.56 -11.72
C VAL A 153 34.36 25.83 -12.34
N PRO A 154 34.70 25.25 -13.49
CA PRO A 154 35.98 25.53 -14.14
C PRO A 154 36.15 27.02 -14.49
N ALA A 155 37.40 27.51 -14.50
CA ALA A 155 37.65 28.89 -14.90
C ALA A 155 37.25 29.13 -16.37
N GLY A 156 36.57 30.25 -16.63
CA GLY A 156 36.20 30.68 -17.98
C GLY A 156 34.98 29.98 -18.58
N VAL A 157 34.31 29.06 -17.87
CA VAL A 157 33.03 28.52 -18.35
C VAL A 157 31.88 29.48 -18.05
N THR A 158 31.03 29.68 -19.04
CA THR A 158 29.88 30.58 -18.99
C THR A 158 28.55 29.83 -19.10
N LYS A 159 28.59 28.55 -19.51
CA LYS A 159 27.40 27.74 -19.78
C LYS A 159 27.52 26.34 -19.20
N MET A 160 26.38 25.76 -18.84
CA MET A 160 26.28 24.35 -18.47
C MET A 160 25.06 23.67 -19.09
N LYS A 161 25.09 22.35 -19.10
CA LYS A 161 23.99 21.47 -19.47
C LYS A 161 23.71 20.52 -18.32
N VAL A 162 22.46 20.08 -18.20
CA VAL A 162 22.04 19.12 -17.18
C VAL A 162 21.46 17.92 -17.87
N THR A 163 21.97 16.75 -17.50
CA THR A 163 21.59 15.47 -18.07
C THR A 163 21.18 14.54 -16.95
N MET A 164 20.21 13.68 -17.26
CA MET A 164 19.74 12.66 -16.33
C MET A 164 19.67 11.33 -17.04
N LYS A 165 20.16 10.28 -16.37
CA LYS A 165 20.25 8.94 -16.92
C LYS A 165 19.85 7.91 -15.88
N ILE A 166 19.18 6.83 -16.32
CA ILE A 166 18.98 5.64 -15.49
C ILE A 166 19.76 4.49 -16.08
N HIS A 167 20.47 3.78 -15.21
CA HIS A 167 21.13 2.52 -15.48
C HIS A 167 20.38 1.40 -14.77
N GLY A 168 19.65 0.55 -15.50
CA GLY A 168 18.87 -0.52 -14.88
C GLY A 168 19.57 -1.87 -14.70
N TYR A 169 20.88 -2.02 -14.95
CA TYR A 169 21.68 -3.22 -14.63
C TYR A 169 20.97 -4.59 -14.80
N LYS A 170 20.55 -4.93 -16.01
CA LYS A 170 19.84 -6.19 -16.34
C LYS A 170 18.44 -6.36 -15.72
N ASN A 171 17.92 -5.41 -14.96
CA ASN A 171 16.51 -5.45 -14.53
C ASN A 171 15.59 -5.37 -15.74
N LYS A 172 14.58 -6.23 -15.75
CA LYS A 172 13.46 -6.30 -16.69
C LYS A 172 12.60 -5.04 -16.57
N ALA A 173 12.37 -4.56 -15.35
CA ALA A 173 11.57 -3.39 -15.07
C ALA A 173 12.09 -2.62 -13.84
N GLY A 174 11.58 -1.41 -13.66
CA GLY A 174 11.77 -0.64 -12.44
C GLY A 174 11.24 0.77 -12.65
N THR A 175 10.89 1.45 -11.57
CA THR A 175 10.44 2.83 -11.63
C THR A 175 11.29 3.68 -10.72
N THR A 176 11.72 4.83 -11.22
CA THR A 176 12.41 5.86 -10.47
C THR A 176 11.65 7.17 -10.60
N TRP A 177 11.44 7.83 -9.47
CA TRP A 177 10.91 9.18 -9.40
C TRP A 177 12.02 10.13 -8.97
N VAL A 178 11.99 11.35 -9.49
CA VAL A 178 12.86 12.45 -9.10
C VAL A 178 12.04 13.71 -8.89
N ASP A 179 12.40 14.48 -7.88
CA ASP A 179 11.69 15.69 -7.49
C ASP A 179 12.67 16.74 -6.93
N ASN A 180 12.27 18.02 -6.97
CA ASN A 180 12.97 19.16 -6.39
C ASN A 180 14.46 19.24 -6.76
N ILE A 181 14.75 19.17 -8.06
CA ILE A 181 16.12 19.34 -8.57
C ILE A 181 16.55 20.80 -8.39
N TYR A 182 17.64 21.00 -7.66
CA TYR A 182 18.29 22.28 -7.47
C TYR A 182 19.67 22.28 -8.10
N ILE A 183 19.96 23.30 -8.89
CA ILE A 183 21.27 23.57 -9.48
C ILE A 183 21.52 25.06 -9.36
N GLY A 184 22.45 25.48 -8.52
CA GLY A 184 22.66 26.91 -8.30
C GLY A 184 23.87 27.23 -7.44
N PRO A 185 24.03 28.50 -7.03
CA PRO A 185 25.01 28.87 -6.03
C PRO A 185 24.88 28.00 -4.78
N VAL A 186 26.01 27.65 -4.18
CA VAL A 186 26.00 26.87 -2.93
C VAL A 186 25.15 27.59 -1.90
N ARG A 187 24.08 26.93 -1.46
CA ARG A 187 23.19 27.52 -0.46
C ARG A 187 23.96 27.53 0.86
N ALA A 188 23.78 28.59 1.64
CA ALA A 188 24.21 28.55 3.04
C ALA A 188 23.55 27.30 3.64
N LYS A 189 24.35 26.38 4.20
CA LYS A 189 23.79 25.20 4.87
C LYS A 189 22.89 25.69 5.99
N THR A 190 21.59 25.84 5.74
CA THR A 190 20.60 25.41 6.72
C THR A 190 20.99 23.97 6.93
N LYS A 191 21.67 23.67 8.06
CA LYS A 191 21.99 22.29 8.48
C LYS A 191 20.78 21.47 8.04
N ALA A 192 20.97 20.57 7.08
CA ALA A 192 19.93 19.61 6.76
C ALA A 192 19.71 18.90 8.08
N VAL A 193 18.72 19.38 8.83
CA VAL A 193 18.31 18.75 10.05
C VAL A 193 17.89 17.42 9.49
N VAL A 194 18.70 16.38 9.72
CA VAL A 194 18.17 15.03 9.81
C VAL A 194 17.07 15.24 10.82
N GLN A 195 15.85 15.45 10.32
CA GLN A 195 14.70 15.69 11.16
C GLN A 195 14.53 14.37 11.83
N GLU A 196 15.16 14.25 13.01
CA GLU A 196 14.86 13.24 13.97
C GLU A 196 13.34 13.19 14.00
N LYS A 197 12.77 12.05 13.58
CA LYS A 197 11.32 11.93 13.40
C LYS A 197 10.66 12.36 14.71
N LYS A 198 10.17 13.59 14.75
CA LYS A 198 9.61 14.19 15.96
C LYS A 198 8.30 13.51 16.30
N ILE A 199 7.63 12.95 15.30
CA ILE A 199 6.39 12.21 15.41
C ILE A 199 6.28 11.17 14.29
N VAL A 200 5.60 10.07 14.58
CA VAL A 200 5.18 9.09 13.55
C VAL A 200 3.66 8.97 13.60
N LEU A 201 3.00 9.42 12.54
CA LEU A 201 1.58 9.12 12.31
C LEU A 201 1.47 7.66 11.88
N SER A 202 0.76 6.85 12.68
CA SER A 202 0.66 5.40 12.44
C SER A 202 -0.46 5.08 11.46
N ARG A 203 -1.63 5.71 11.62
CA ARG A 203 -2.82 5.53 10.77
C ARG A 203 -3.83 6.65 11.00
N GLY A 204 -4.67 6.91 10.00
CA GLY A 204 -5.91 7.65 10.18
C GLY A 204 -7.09 6.71 9.98
N ILE A 205 -7.97 6.60 10.97
CA ILE A 205 -9.07 5.64 11.03
C ILE A 205 -10.39 6.42 11.03
N SER A 206 -11.37 5.99 10.25
CA SER A 206 -12.74 6.50 10.37
C SER A 206 -13.25 6.24 11.79
N THR A 207 -13.86 7.24 12.42
CA THR A 207 -14.42 7.10 13.78
C THR A 207 -15.82 6.46 13.79
N CYS A 208 -16.39 6.19 12.62
CA CYS A 208 -17.76 5.70 12.51
C CYS A 208 -17.79 4.17 12.46
N ASP A 209 -18.85 3.55 13.01
CA ASP A 209 -19.02 2.09 13.07
C ASP A 209 -19.01 1.41 11.70
N HIS A 210 -19.35 2.15 10.65
CA HIS A 210 -19.31 1.68 9.27
C HIS A 210 -17.92 1.73 8.62
N GLY A 211 -16.86 2.02 9.40
CA GLY A 211 -15.46 1.85 9.02
C GLY A 211 -15.05 2.60 7.75
N GLY A 212 -15.55 3.82 7.57
CA GLY A 212 -15.19 4.68 6.44
C GLY A 212 -16.06 4.52 5.18
N VAL A 213 -17.16 3.77 5.24
CA VAL A 213 -18.17 3.70 4.16
C VAL A 213 -19.34 4.63 4.45
N TYR A 214 -19.37 5.81 3.83
CA TYR A 214 -20.34 6.88 4.07
C TYR A 214 -21.46 6.89 3.03
N TYR A 215 -22.60 7.44 3.42
CA TYR A 215 -23.63 7.92 2.50
C TYR A 215 -23.45 9.42 2.23
N PRO A 216 -24.09 9.97 1.18
CA PRO A 216 -23.96 11.37 0.84
C PRO A 216 -24.50 12.27 1.96
N GLY A 217 -23.76 13.33 2.28
CA GLY A 217 -24.12 14.28 3.34
C GLY A 217 -23.85 13.81 4.77
N GLU A 218 -23.38 12.58 4.98
CA GLU A 218 -22.93 12.15 6.29
C GLU A 218 -21.64 12.86 6.71
N GLU A 219 -21.48 13.02 8.02
CA GLU A 219 -20.29 13.62 8.59
C GLU A 219 -19.09 12.66 8.47
N ILE A 220 -18.00 13.15 7.89
CA ILE A 220 -16.79 12.35 7.68
C ILE A 220 -15.74 12.77 8.71
N ILE A 221 -15.52 11.92 9.71
CA ILE A 221 -14.52 12.12 10.76
C ILE A 221 -13.47 11.01 10.73
N TYR A 222 -12.20 11.44 10.78
CA TYR A 222 -11.04 10.57 10.95
C TYR A 222 -10.31 10.88 12.25
N SER A 223 -9.92 9.83 12.98
CA SER A 223 -8.98 9.88 14.10
C SER A 223 -7.59 9.50 13.62
N TYR A 224 -6.63 10.41 13.82
CA TYR A 224 -5.24 10.21 13.46
C TYR A 224 -4.45 9.78 14.68
N GLU A 225 -3.91 8.57 14.64
CA GLU A 225 -3.09 7.98 15.68
C GLU A 225 -1.61 8.30 15.48
N PHE A 226 -0.91 8.54 16.58
CA PHE A 226 0.54 8.56 16.63
C PHE A 226 1.04 7.77 17.84
N ASN A 227 2.11 7.01 17.64
CA ASN A 227 2.60 6.05 18.65
C ASN A 227 3.93 6.49 19.27
N SER A 228 4.49 7.62 18.82
CA SER A 228 5.70 8.22 19.36
C SER A 228 5.77 9.68 18.96
N SER A 229 5.77 10.58 19.94
CA SER A 229 5.96 12.02 19.77
C SER A 229 7.01 12.52 20.76
N LYS A 230 8.02 13.23 20.23
CA LYS A 230 9.06 13.96 20.98
C LYS A 230 8.64 15.41 21.26
N ILE A 231 7.44 15.80 20.85
CA ILE A 231 6.88 17.14 20.98
C ILE A 231 5.42 17.09 21.51
N PRO A 232 5.14 16.39 22.62
CA PRO A 232 3.79 16.32 23.18
C PRO A 232 3.26 17.71 23.57
N GLY A 233 1.93 17.90 23.52
CA GLY A 233 1.29 19.17 23.84
C GLY A 233 1.45 20.28 22.80
N LYS A 234 2.24 20.06 21.75
CA LYS A 234 2.54 21.08 20.75
C LYS A 234 1.40 21.27 19.75
N THR A 235 1.14 22.53 19.40
CA THR A 235 0.24 22.88 18.28
C THR A 235 0.99 22.90 16.96
N LEU A 236 0.45 22.21 15.97
CA LEU A 236 1.02 21.99 14.65
C LEU A 236 0.03 22.35 13.55
N ASP A 237 0.53 22.55 12.34
CA ASP A 237 -0.31 22.65 11.14
C ASP A 237 -0.59 21.25 10.59
N PHE A 238 -1.87 20.90 10.44
CA PHE A 238 -2.30 19.69 9.78
C PHE A 238 -2.97 20.04 8.45
N SER A 239 -2.21 19.91 7.36
CA SER A 239 -2.72 20.03 6.00
C SER A 239 -3.24 18.68 5.52
N TRP A 240 -4.39 18.67 4.87
CA TRP A 240 -5.03 17.45 4.39
C TRP A 240 -5.55 17.63 2.96
N GLN A 241 -5.65 16.53 2.22
CA GLN A 241 -6.16 16.50 0.87
C GLN A 241 -6.91 15.20 0.60
N VAL A 242 -8.13 15.34 0.07
CA VAL A 242 -8.94 14.26 -0.48
C VAL A 242 -8.65 14.16 -1.98
N ASN A 243 -8.29 12.97 -2.43
CA ASN A 243 -8.17 12.62 -3.84
C ASN A 243 -9.18 11.54 -4.20
N ASP A 244 -9.68 11.57 -5.41
CA ASP A 244 -10.48 10.48 -5.95
C ASP A 244 -9.61 9.24 -6.27
N TYR A 245 -10.25 8.21 -6.81
CA TYR A 245 -9.59 6.96 -7.21
C TYR A 245 -8.43 7.18 -8.20
N ASP A 246 -8.58 8.14 -9.12
CA ASP A 246 -7.57 8.45 -10.14
C ASP A 246 -6.48 9.42 -9.62
N GLY A 247 -6.53 9.76 -8.32
CA GLY A 247 -5.58 10.65 -7.67
C GLY A 247 -5.83 12.14 -7.96
N LYS A 248 -6.95 12.49 -8.61
CA LYS A 248 -7.34 13.88 -8.83
C LYS A 248 -7.86 14.47 -7.53
N LYS A 249 -7.41 15.69 -7.23
CA LYS A 249 -7.80 16.42 -6.02
C LYS A 249 -9.30 16.73 -6.04
N VAL A 250 -10.01 16.29 -4.99
CA VAL A 250 -11.41 16.64 -4.72
C VAL A 250 -11.47 17.90 -3.87
N ILE A 251 -10.79 17.90 -2.73
CA ILE A 251 -10.74 19.04 -1.81
C ILE A 251 -9.46 18.97 -0.94
N SER A 252 -9.06 20.10 -0.38
CA SER A 252 -7.93 20.19 0.55
C SER A 252 -8.16 21.29 1.58
N GLY A 253 -7.48 21.21 2.71
CA GLY A 253 -7.52 22.25 3.73
C GLY A 253 -6.38 22.12 4.73
N THR A 254 -6.35 23.05 5.68
CA THR A 254 -5.37 23.06 6.78
C THR A 254 -6.09 23.42 8.07
N GLN A 255 -5.74 22.76 9.17
CA GLN A 255 -6.21 23.09 10.52
C GLN A 255 -5.05 23.07 11.51
N LYS A 256 -5.19 23.83 12.61
CA LYS A 256 -4.27 23.71 13.75
C LYS A 256 -4.68 22.51 14.59
N VAL A 257 -3.72 21.64 14.94
CA VAL A 257 -3.96 20.50 15.84
C VAL A 257 -3.00 20.57 17.01
N THR A 258 -3.53 20.45 18.22
CA THR A 258 -2.71 20.35 19.43
C THR A 258 -2.56 18.89 19.78
N LEU A 259 -1.31 18.41 19.79
CA LEU A 259 -1.02 17.04 20.17
C LEU A 259 -1.35 16.82 21.67
N PRO A 260 -1.89 15.64 22.04
CA PRO A 260 -1.95 15.21 23.43
C PRO A 260 -0.61 15.41 24.18
N LYS A 261 -0.69 15.63 25.50
CA LYS A 261 0.50 15.78 26.37
C LYS A 261 1.26 14.46 26.60
N THR A 262 0.82 13.38 25.98
CA THR A 262 1.40 12.04 26.03
C THR A 262 2.23 11.75 24.77
N ALA A 263 3.18 10.82 24.87
CA ALA A 263 4.01 10.40 23.73
C ALA A 263 3.22 9.68 22.62
N ALA A 264 2.02 9.18 22.94
CA ALA A 264 1.10 8.59 21.99
C ALA A 264 -0.31 9.16 22.21
N GLY A 265 -1.13 9.18 21.17
CA GLY A 265 -2.51 9.64 21.28
C GLY A 265 -3.16 9.85 19.93
N THR A 266 -4.27 10.59 19.95
CA THR A 266 -5.09 10.86 18.76
C THR A 266 -5.50 12.31 18.65
N PHE A 267 -5.73 12.76 17.43
CA PHE A 267 -6.49 13.98 17.14
C PHE A 267 -7.47 13.72 16.00
N GLN A 268 -8.51 14.54 15.89
CA GLN A 268 -9.55 14.36 14.88
C GLN A 268 -9.45 15.34 13.73
N LEU A 269 -9.84 14.87 12.55
CA LEU A 269 -10.16 15.68 11.38
C LEU A 269 -11.63 15.45 11.04
N LYS A 270 -12.41 16.52 11.02
CA LYS A 270 -13.72 16.53 10.38
C LYS A 270 -13.57 17.11 8.98
N LEU A 271 -13.88 16.32 7.96
CA LEU A 271 -13.87 16.82 6.59
C LEU A 271 -15.12 17.66 6.33
N PRO A 272 -15.02 18.67 5.44
CA PRO A 272 -16.20 19.32 4.89
C PRO A 272 -17.03 18.30 4.10
N ASP A 273 -18.32 18.61 3.94
CA ASP A 273 -19.23 17.82 3.12
C ASP A 273 -18.71 17.71 1.68
N LEU A 274 -18.58 16.48 1.19
CA LEU A 274 -18.10 16.18 -0.14
C LEU A 274 -19.21 16.16 -1.20
N LYS A 275 -20.46 16.51 -0.85
CA LYS A 275 -21.71 16.71 -1.63
C LYS A 275 -21.86 15.93 -2.94
N VAL A 276 -21.01 16.22 -3.92
CA VAL A 276 -21.06 15.68 -5.29
C VAL A 276 -20.24 14.39 -5.44
N TYR A 277 -19.28 14.13 -4.55
CA TYR A 277 -18.38 13.01 -4.69
C TYR A 277 -19.04 11.67 -4.38
N ARG A 278 -18.81 10.68 -5.24
CA ARG A 278 -19.18 9.26 -5.07
C ARG A 278 -18.01 8.39 -5.45
N GLY A 279 -17.83 7.31 -4.71
CA GLY A 279 -16.75 6.36 -4.90
C GLY A 279 -15.71 6.40 -3.79
N TRP A 280 -14.63 5.67 -4.00
CA TRP A 280 -13.50 5.57 -3.08
C TRP A 280 -12.66 6.84 -3.10
N PHE A 281 -12.15 7.30 -1.96
CA PHE A 281 -11.21 8.42 -1.91
C PHE A 281 -9.99 8.10 -1.04
N ALA A 282 -8.85 8.69 -1.41
CA ALA A 282 -7.65 8.75 -0.59
C ALA A 282 -7.64 10.05 0.21
N LEU A 283 -7.39 9.97 1.52
CA LEU A 283 -7.20 11.11 2.40
C LEU A 283 -5.73 11.18 2.83
N LYS A 284 -4.98 12.10 2.24
CA LYS A 284 -3.58 12.37 2.60
C LYS A 284 -3.53 13.43 3.69
N GLY A 285 -2.99 13.09 4.86
CA GLY A 285 -2.78 14.01 5.98
C GLY A 285 -1.29 14.28 6.20
N LYS A 286 -0.93 15.53 6.47
CA LYS A 286 0.46 15.97 6.70
C LYS A 286 0.51 16.92 7.89
N LEU A 287 1.35 16.58 8.86
CA LEU A 287 1.74 17.49 9.93
C LEU A 287 2.96 18.31 9.52
N SER A 288 2.91 19.60 9.83
CA SER A 288 3.99 20.54 9.61
C SER A 288 4.23 21.43 10.83
N GLU A 289 5.47 21.84 11.00
CA GLU A 289 5.92 22.80 12.01
C GLU A 289 6.65 23.93 11.28
N ASN A 290 6.16 25.17 11.38
CA ASN A 290 6.73 26.33 10.68
C ASN A 290 6.92 26.09 9.16
N GLY A 291 5.92 25.47 8.53
CA GLY A 291 5.94 25.11 7.11
C GLY A 291 6.75 23.86 6.75
N LEU A 292 7.55 23.32 7.68
CA LEU A 292 8.34 22.11 7.45
C LEU A 292 7.53 20.86 7.75
N LYS A 293 7.45 19.93 6.78
CA LYS A 293 6.84 18.60 6.97
C LYS A 293 7.51 17.88 8.15
N ILE A 294 6.75 17.28 9.05
CA ILE A 294 7.28 16.43 10.13
C ILE A 294 6.76 14.99 10.08
N ALA A 295 5.54 14.78 9.58
CA ALA A 295 4.95 13.47 9.39
C ALA A 295 3.83 13.52 8.36
N GLU A 296 3.52 12.38 7.76
CA GLU A 296 2.41 12.21 6.83
C GLU A 296 1.81 10.82 6.98
N VAL A 297 0.55 10.69 6.57
CA VAL A 297 -0.14 9.41 6.53
C VAL A 297 -1.21 9.47 5.45
N THR A 298 -1.52 8.32 4.84
CA THR A 298 -2.63 8.18 3.91
C THR A 298 -3.68 7.27 4.52
N SER A 299 -4.92 7.72 4.48
CA SER A 299 -6.11 6.97 4.83
C SER A 299 -7.02 6.84 3.61
N SER A 300 -8.09 6.09 3.73
CA SER A 300 -9.10 5.99 2.69
C SER A 300 -10.50 5.92 3.26
N GLY A 301 -11.48 6.20 2.41
CA GLY A 301 -12.90 6.03 2.68
C GLY A 301 -13.65 5.87 1.37
N MET A 302 -14.96 5.73 1.45
CA MET A 302 -15.82 5.59 0.30
C MET A 302 -17.15 6.27 0.55
N ILE A 303 -17.69 6.99 -0.44
CA ILE A 303 -19.05 7.53 -0.39
C ILE A 303 -19.89 6.78 -1.43
N LEU A 304 -20.90 6.04 -0.99
CA LEU A 304 -21.78 5.27 -1.86
C LEU A 304 -23.20 5.79 -1.75
N GLU A 305 -24.00 5.57 -2.78
CA GLU A 305 -25.44 5.75 -2.66
C GLU A 305 -26.04 4.69 -1.73
N ARG A 306 -27.12 5.09 -1.05
CA ARG A 306 -27.85 4.16 -0.18
C ARG A 306 -28.47 3.05 -1.02
N GLN A 307 -28.07 1.83 -0.74
CA GLN A 307 -28.64 0.65 -1.38
C GLN A 307 -30.12 0.53 -0.97
N THR A 308 -31.00 0.34 -1.95
CA THR A 308 -32.42 0.09 -1.74
C THR A 308 -32.75 -1.32 -2.24
N GLY A 309 -33.66 -2.03 -1.55
CA GLY A 309 -34.05 -3.39 -1.91
C GLY A 309 -33.22 -4.52 -1.26
N LYS A 310 -33.46 -5.76 -1.74
CA LYS A 310 -32.75 -6.97 -1.29
C LYS A 310 -31.33 -6.96 -1.87
N ARG A 311 -30.32 -7.11 -0.99
CA ARG A 311 -28.92 -7.22 -1.41
C ARG A 311 -28.67 -8.61 -1.99
N ASP A 312 -27.88 -8.67 -3.05
CA ASP A 312 -27.56 -9.93 -3.73
C ASP A 312 -26.57 -10.75 -2.86
N PRO A 313 -26.96 -11.95 -2.40
CA PRO A 313 -26.12 -12.79 -1.56
C PRO A 313 -24.83 -13.26 -2.24
N PHE A 314 -24.72 -13.11 -3.56
CA PHE A 314 -23.47 -13.31 -4.30
C PHE A 314 -22.36 -12.37 -3.82
N PHE A 315 -22.68 -11.13 -3.43
CA PHE A 315 -21.69 -10.18 -2.92
C PHE A 315 -21.47 -10.40 -1.42
N THR A 316 -20.23 -10.75 -1.06
CA THR A 316 -19.79 -10.92 0.32
C THR A 316 -18.36 -10.42 0.51
N ALA A 317 -18.00 -10.10 1.76
CA ALA A 317 -16.65 -9.71 2.13
C ALA A 317 -16.16 -10.56 3.32
N LYS A 318 -15.04 -11.25 3.13
CA LYS A 318 -14.33 -11.90 4.24
C LYS A 318 -13.74 -10.82 5.15
N GLY A 319 -14.13 -10.81 6.43
CA GLY A 319 -13.59 -9.86 7.40
C GLY A 319 -14.04 -8.42 7.22
N GLY A 320 -15.20 -8.18 6.59
CA GLY A 320 -15.71 -6.83 6.23
C GLY A 320 -16.07 -5.89 7.39
N GLY A 321 -15.61 -6.15 8.62
CA GLY A 321 -15.89 -5.34 9.80
C GLY A 321 -17.32 -5.51 10.33
N SER A 322 -17.91 -4.40 10.78
CA SER A 322 -19.27 -4.38 11.36
C SER A 322 -20.34 -4.77 10.34
N TYR A 323 -21.49 -5.24 10.81
CA TYR A 323 -22.65 -5.50 9.95
C TYR A 323 -23.10 -4.24 9.21
N GLU A 324 -23.00 -3.07 9.84
CA GLU A 324 -23.32 -1.80 9.17
C GLU A 324 -22.36 -1.50 8.02
N ARG A 325 -21.04 -1.69 8.19
CA ARG A 325 -20.07 -1.54 7.11
C ARG A 325 -20.42 -2.45 5.93
N GLN A 326 -20.69 -3.72 6.21
CA GLN A 326 -21.04 -4.71 5.18
C GLN A 326 -22.35 -4.36 4.47
N ARG A 327 -23.35 -3.86 5.20
CA ARG A 327 -24.64 -3.42 4.65
C ARG A 327 -24.44 -2.29 3.64
N ARG A 328 -23.60 -1.31 3.98
CA ARG A 328 -23.31 -0.15 3.11
C ARG A 328 -22.49 -0.52 1.87
N MET A 329 -21.61 -1.52 1.98
CA MET A 329 -20.88 -2.07 0.84
C MET A 329 -21.78 -2.88 -0.11
N GLY A 330 -23.04 -3.12 0.26
CA GLY A 330 -23.99 -3.87 -0.56
C GLY A 330 -23.89 -5.38 -0.43
N ASN A 331 -23.18 -5.90 0.57
CA ASN A 331 -23.07 -7.34 0.78
C ASN A 331 -24.45 -7.95 1.05
N GLY A 332 -24.81 -9.02 0.33
CA GLY A 332 -26.03 -9.77 0.61
C GLY A 332 -25.82 -10.95 1.55
N SER A 333 -24.58 -11.39 1.74
CA SER A 333 -24.26 -12.52 2.62
C SER A 333 -23.04 -12.27 3.49
N VAL A 334 -22.98 -12.97 4.63
CA VAL A 334 -21.86 -12.89 5.59
C VAL A 334 -21.48 -14.28 6.05
N GLY A 335 -20.18 -14.53 6.18
CA GLY A 335 -19.63 -15.82 6.56
C GLY A 335 -19.26 -15.95 8.03
N TYR A 336 -19.48 -17.14 8.59
CA TYR A 336 -18.88 -17.55 9.87
C TYR A 336 -17.83 -18.65 9.67
N PHE A 337 -16.64 -18.42 10.21
CA PHE A 337 -15.55 -19.39 10.20
C PHE A 337 -15.71 -20.41 11.31
N VAL A 338 -16.16 -21.61 10.96
CA VAL A 338 -16.31 -22.73 11.89
C VAL A 338 -14.97 -23.46 12.01
N GLN A 339 -14.27 -23.22 13.11
CA GLN A 339 -13.01 -23.90 13.42
C GLN A 339 -13.27 -25.10 14.35
N ARG A 340 -13.11 -26.30 13.80
CA ARG A 340 -13.30 -27.56 14.53
C ARG A 340 -12.54 -27.60 15.86
N ARG A 341 -11.29 -27.16 15.89
CA ARG A 341 -10.45 -27.12 17.10
C ARG A 341 -11.05 -26.39 18.30
N PHE A 342 -11.90 -25.38 18.06
CA PHE A 342 -12.53 -24.57 19.10
C PHE A 342 -13.95 -25.03 19.38
N LEU A 343 -14.61 -25.59 18.37
CA LEU A 343 -15.98 -26.06 18.46
C LEU A 343 -16.09 -27.40 19.19
N GLN A 344 -15.27 -28.39 18.84
CA GLN A 344 -15.40 -29.75 19.36
C GLN A 344 -14.47 -29.95 20.57
N THR A 345 -15.04 -30.37 21.71
CA THR A 345 -14.30 -30.60 22.97
C THR A 345 -14.15 -32.09 23.32
N GLY A 346 -14.90 -32.95 22.63
CA GLY A 346 -14.84 -34.41 22.69
C GLY A 346 -15.56 -35.01 21.47
N PRO A 347 -15.59 -36.35 21.29
CA PRO A 347 -16.17 -36.99 20.11
C PRO A 347 -17.57 -36.47 19.72
N ASP A 348 -18.43 -36.26 20.72
CA ASP A 348 -19.79 -35.72 20.57
C ASP A 348 -20.09 -34.54 21.51
N GLN A 349 -19.04 -33.86 21.95
CA GLN A 349 -19.14 -32.73 22.87
C GLN A 349 -18.71 -31.44 22.17
N TYR A 350 -19.50 -30.38 22.36
CA TYR A 350 -19.32 -29.10 21.68
C TYR A 350 -19.24 -27.97 22.68
N ASN A 351 -18.38 -27.00 22.39
CA ASN A 351 -18.16 -25.84 23.23
C ASN A 351 -19.41 -24.93 23.23
N PRO A 352 -20.13 -24.79 24.36
CA PRO A 352 -21.38 -24.03 24.41
C PRO A 352 -21.18 -22.54 24.10
N LYS A 353 -20.01 -21.97 24.43
CA LYS A 353 -19.68 -20.58 24.13
C LYS A 353 -19.53 -20.34 22.63
N ILE A 354 -18.89 -21.28 21.91
CA ILE A 354 -18.75 -21.19 20.45
C ILE A 354 -20.11 -21.38 19.78
N MET A 355 -20.92 -22.33 20.24
CA MET A 355 -22.29 -22.53 19.74
C MET A 355 -23.16 -21.28 19.92
N ALA A 356 -23.14 -20.67 21.11
CA ALA A 356 -23.87 -19.43 21.37
C ALA A 356 -23.41 -18.26 20.46
N ASN A 357 -22.11 -18.21 20.12
CA ASN A 357 -21.59 -17.22 19.17
C ASN A 357 -22.10 -17.46 17.74
N ILE A 358 -22.23 -18.72 17.31
CA ILE A 358 -22.81 -19.07 16.00
C ILE A 358 -24.30 -18.70 15.98
N ASP A 359 -25.06 -19.03 17.03
CA ASP A 359 -26.48 -18.64 17.12
C ASP A 359 -26.64 -17.11 17.06
N LYS A 360 -25.79 -16.37 17.79
CA LYS A 360 -25.79 -14.90 17.76
C LYS A 360 -25.44 -14.38 16.37
N PHE A 361 -24.47 -14.98 15.71
CA PHE A 361 -24.09 -14.62 14.34
C PHE A 361 -25.27 -14.75 13.37
N ILE A 362 -25.97 -15.90 13.38
CA ILE A 362 -27.12 -16.13 12.49
C ILE A 362 -28.23 -15.13 12.77
N ARG A 363 -28.56 -14.90 14.05
CA ARG A 363 -29.58 -13.88 14.42
C ARG A 363 -29.22 -12.50 13.90
N ASN A 364 -27.97 -12.08 14.08
CA ASN A 364 -27.51 -10.78 13.61
C ASN A 364 -27.51 -10.71 12.07
N CYS A 365 -27.15 -11.77 11.35
CA CYS A 365 -27.25 -11.79 9.89
C CYS A 365 -28.67 -11.52 9.45
N LYS A 366 -29.64 -12.24 10.02
CA LYS A 366 -31.07 -12.06 9.71
C LYS A 366 -31.57 -10.66 10.06
N GLU A 367 -31.24 -10.16 11.24
CA GLU A 367 -31.63 -8.81 11.70
C GLU A 367 -31.15 -7.72 10.72
N TYR A 368 -29.94 -7.88 10.18
CA TYR A 368 -29.38 -6.92 9.23
C TYR A 368 -29.71 -7.24 7.77
N GLY A 369 -30.47 -8.31 7.51
CA GLY A 369 -30.90 -8.75 6.18
C GLY A 369 -29.78 -9.33 5.32
N PHE A 370 -28.92 -10.17 5.92
CA PHE A 370 -27.90 -10.95 5.23
C PHE A 370 -28.28 -12.43 5.23
N GLU A 371 -27.92 -13.13 4.15
CA GLU A 371 -27.91 -14.59 4.12
C GLU A 371 -26.62 -15.10 4.82
N PRO A 372 -26.71 -15.87 5.91
CA PRO A 372 -25.53 -16.40 6.57
C PRO A 372 -25.00 -17.64 5.83
N PHE A 373 -23.68 -17.79 5.78
CA PHE A 373 -23.03 -19.01 5.30
C PHE A 373 -21.94 -19.49 6.26
N PHE A 374 -21.57 -20.76 6.16
CA PHE A 374 -20.47 -21.33 6.93
C PHE A 374 -19.24 -21.61 6.08
N GLN A 375 -18.07 -21.35 6.67
CA GLN A 375 -16.76 -21.72 6.12
C GLN A 375 -16.01 -22.63 7.10
N PHE A 376 -15.48 -23.75 6.59
CA PHE A 376 -14.72 -24.75 7.36
C PHE A 376 -13.26 -24.82 6.88
N TYR A 377 -12.34 -25.03 7.82
CA TYR A 377 -10.91 -25.30 7.57
C TYR A 377 -10.53 -26.66 8.17
N ILE A 378 -9.76 -27.47 7.43
CA ILE A 378 -9.43 -28.84 7.84
C ILE A 378 -7.94 -29.19 7.72
N SER A 379 -7.22 -28.58 6.77
CA SER A 379 -5.81 -28.83 6.48
C SER A 379 -4.90 -28.51 7.66
N GLN A 380 -3.73 -29.16 7.70
CA GLN A 380 -2.64 -28.72 8.57
C GLN A 380 -2.29 -27.24 8.36
N ALA A 381 -1.86 -26.56 9.43
CA ALA A 381 -1.39 -25.19 9.29
C ALA A 381 -0.09 -25.14 8.49
N LYS A 382 0.06 -24.09 7.68
CA LYS A 382 1.23 -23.85 6.84
C LYS A 382 2.51 -23.92 7.67
N ASN A 383 3.48 -24.71 7.21
CA ASN A 383 4.82 -24.84 7.79
C ASN A 383 4.89 -25.44 9.21
N GLU A 384 3.82 -26.05 9.72
CA GLU A 384 3.86 -26.73 11.00
C GLU A 384 3.99 -28.24 10.79
N LYS A 385 5.01 -28.87 11.39
CA LYS A 385 5.10 -30.35 11.48
C LYS A 385 4.02 -30.96 12.38
N ARG A 386 3.24 -30.10 13.05
CA ARG A 386 2.10 -30.45 13.89
C ARG A 386 0.83 -29.94 13.23
N ASN A 387 -0.29 -30.57 13.53
CA ASN A 387 -1.61 -30.11 13.11
C ASN A 387 -2.29 -29.30 14.24
N PRO A 388 -2.08 -27.96 14.33
CA PRO A 388 -2.70 -27.11 15.37
C PRO A 388 -4.20 -26.91 15.15
N LYS A 389 -4.76 -27.46 14.08
CA LYS A 389 -6.19 -27.35 13.75
C LYS A 389 -7.02 -28.52 14.28
N GLN A 390 -6.41 -29.45 15.02
CA GLN A 390 -7.14 -30.52 15.70
C GLN A 390 -7.73 -30.05 17.04
N PRO A 391 -8.92 -30.56 17.44
CA PRO A 391 -9.41 -30.46 18.81
C PRO A 391 -8.39 -30.92 19.84
N LYS A 392 -8.38 -30.25 21.00
CA LYS A 392 -7.41 -30.51 22.08
C LYS A 392 -7.34 -31.99 22.48
N TYR A 393 -8.49 -32.67 22.54
CA TYR A 393 -8.56 -34.07 23.01
C TYR A 393 -7.94 -35.10 22.04
N MET A 394 -7.71 -34.74 20.78
CA MET A 394 -7.06 -35.61 19.79
C MET A 394 -5.73 -35.03 19.27
N PHE A 395 -5.37 -33.83 19.68
CA PHE A 395 -4.20 -33.12 19.19
C PHE A 395 -2.92 -33.93 19.43
N ASP A 396 -2.69 -34.45 20.64
CA ASP A 396 -1.47 -35.17 20.96
C ASP A 396 -1.38 -36.51 20.22
N GLU A 397 -2.49 -37.26 20.14
CA GLU A 397 -2.53 -38.56 19.44
C GLU A 397 -2.27 -38.41 17.94
N VAL A 398 -2.96 -37.48 17.27
CA VAL A 398 -2.80 -37.23 15.83
C VAL A 398 -1.36 -36.84 15.52
N ASN A 399 -0.79 -35.94 16.31
CA ASN A 399 0.59 -35.49 16.10
C ASN A 399 1.62 -36.57 16.41
N ALA A 400 1.37 -37.43 17.40
CA ALA A 400 2.24 -38.57 17.70
C ALA A 400 2.26 -39.61 16.56
N LYS A 401 1.11 -39.87 15.94
CA LYS A 401 1.01 -40.74 14.75
C LYS A 401 1.71 -40.12 13.53
N LEU A 402 1.47 -38.83 13.24
CA LEU A 402 2.14 -38.11 12.16
C LEU A 402 3.66 -38.08 12.30
N ALA A 403 4.18 -37.84 13.51
CA ALA A 403 5.62 -37.84 13.79
C ALA A 403 6.28 -39.20 13.52
N LYS A 404 5.51 -40.30 13.62
CA LYS A 404 5.93 -41.67 13.32
C LYS A 404 5.67 -42.07 11.86
N GLY A 405 5.13 -41.17 11.05
CA GLY A 405 4.71 -41.47 9.67
C GLY A 405 3.52 -42.42 9.59
N ILE A 406 2.73 -42.56 10.66
CA ILE A 406 1.51 -43.38 10.74
C ILE A 406 0.32 -42.51 10.35
N ASP A 407 -0.63 -43.06 9.58
CA ASP A 407 -1.88 -42.37 9.25
C ASP A 407 -2.71 -42.14 10.52
N PRO A 408 -2.98 -40.88 10.92
CA PRO A 408 -3.80 -40.59 12.08
C PRO A 408 -5.31 -40.67 11.81
N TYR A 409 -5.74 -40.82 10.56
CA TYR A 409 -7.13 -40.63 10.14
C TYR A 409 -7.86 -41.96 9.92
N ASP A 410 -8.15 -42.65 11.02
CA ASP A 410 -8.91 -43.90 10.99
C ASP A 410 -10.45 -43.68 10.94
N ALA A 411 -11.21 -44.78 10.94
CA ALA A 411 -12.67 -44.73 10.89
C ALA A 411 -13.28 -43.96 12.08
N ALA A 412 -12.70 -44.11 13.28
CA ALA A 412 -13.17 -43.38 14.46
C ALA A 412 -12.92 -41.87 14.32
N TYR A 413 -11.76 -41.50 13.80
CA TYR A 413 -11.45 -40.11 13.45
C TYR A 413 -12.47 -39.53 12.47
N TYR A 414 -12.81 -40.24 11.38
CA TYR A 414 -13.81 -39.76 10.43
C TYR A 414 -15.23 -39.72 10.99
N GLN A 415 -15.58 -40.64 11.90
CA GLN A 415 -16.88 -40.61 12.57
C GLN A 415 -17.07 -39.30 13.36
N THR A 416 -16.01 -38.78 13.99
CA THR A 416 -16.11 -37.50 14.71
C THR A 416 -16.35 -36.29 13.79
N TRP A 417 -15.92 -36.34 12.52
CA TRP A 417 -16.30 -35.34 11.51
C TRP A 417 -17.77 -35.47 11.11
N ARG A 418 -18.23 -36.70 10.88
CA ARG A 418 -19.63 -37.00 10.55
C ARG A 418 -20.57 -36.47 11.62
N ASN A 419 -20.25 -36.73 12.89
CA ASN A 419 -21.05 -36.28 14.02
C ASN A 419 -21.12 -34.75 14.11
N MET A 420 -19.99 -34.06 13.88
CA MET A 420 -19.93 -32.60 13.87
C MET A 420 -20.81 -32.01 12.76
N PHE A 421 -20.68 -32.50 11.52
CA PHE A 421 -21.48 -31.98 10.39
C PHE A 421 -22.96 -32.30 10.55
N ALA A 422 -23.32 -33.50 11.00
CA ALA A 422 -24.70 -33.87 11.30
C ALA A 422 -25.32 -32.96 12.37
N MET A 423 -24.55 -32.61 13.42
CA MET A 423 -24.98 -31.69 14.46
C MET A 423 -25.21 -30.28 13.90
N MET A 424 -24.24 -29.75 13.15
CA MET A 424 -24.33 -28.41 12.55
C MET A 424 -25.52 -28.30 11.59
N PHE A 425 -25.69 -29.29 10.71
CA PHE A 425 -26.80 -29.37 9.78
C PHE A 425 -28.15 -29.38 10.49
N ARG A 426 -28.33 -30.29 11.46
CA ARG A 426 -29.58 -30.40 12.23
C ARG A 426 -29.96 -29.09 12.91
N ARG A 427 -28.99 -28.32 13.40
CA ARG A 427 -29.25 -27.07 14.12
C ARG A 427 -29.48 -25.89 13.18
N TYR A 428 -28.78 -25.81 12.05
CA TYR A 428 -28.67 -24.57 11.28
C TYR A 428 -29.16 -24.65 9.82
N ASN A 429 -29.52 -25.81 9.29
CA ASN A 429 -29.90 -25.95 7.87
C ASN A 429 -31.11 -25.10 7.43
N LYS A 430 -32.01 -24.75 8.35
CA LYS A 430 -33.15 -23.86 8.06
C LYS A 430 -32.73 -22.41 7.82
N ASP A 431 -31.55 -22.06 8.33
CA ASP A 431 -31.07 -20.69 8.39
C ASP A 431 -29.84 -20.46 7.51
N VAL A 432 -29.11 -21.53 7.19
CA VAL A 432 -27.85 -21.52 6.44
C VAL A 432 -27.98 -22.51 5.28
N THR A 433 -28.03 -21.98 4.06
CA THR A 433 -28.12 -22.78 2.82
C THR A 433 -26.77 -23.00 2.15
N ASP A 434 -25.76 -22.22 2.54
CA ASP A 434 -24.47 -22.14 1.87
C ASP A 434 -23.34 -22.62 2.79
N TRP A 435 -22.62 -23.64 2.32
CA TRP A 435 -21.69 -24.43 3.12
C TRP A 435 -20.37 -24.59 2.39
N TYR A 436 -19.35 -23.89 2.85
CA TYR A 436 -18.08 -23.78 2.14
C TYR A 436 -16.93 -24.47 2.86
N PHE A 437 -16.14 -25.20 2.10
CA PHE A 437 -14.95 -25.89 2.52
C PHE A 437 -13.72 -25.09 2.04
N ALA A 438 -13.47 -23.97 2.71
CA ALA A 438 -12.50 -22.93 2.32
C ALA A 438 -11.05 -23.29 2.70
N ASP A 439 -10.62 -24.50 2.36
CA ASP A 439 -9.41 -25.09 2.91
C ASP A 439 -8.19 -24.97 1.98
N GLU A 440 -7.11 -24.37 2.46
CA GLU A 440 -5.90 -24.03 1.68
C GLU A 440 -5.01 -25.26 1.46
N ILE A 441 -5.56 -26.35 0.93
CA ILE A 441 -4.86 -27.64 0.78
C ILE A 441 -3.55 -27.53 -0.02
N TYR A 442 -3.43 -26.55 -0.92
CA TYR A 442 -2.17 -26.27 -1.64
C TYR A 442 -1.02 -25.82 -0.73
N HIS A 443 -1.33 -25.29 0.46
CA HIS A 443 -0.34 -24.96 1.48
C HIS A 443 0.04 -26.15 2.36
N SER A 444 -0.76 -27.22 2.41
CA SER A 444 -0.53 -28.34 3.33
C SER A 444 -0.25 -29.69 2.65
N TYR A 445 -0.59 -29.88 1.38
CA TYR A 445 -0.53 -31.19 0.71
C TYR A 445 0.85 -31.86 0.74
N HIS A 446 1.92 -31.08 0.88
CA HIS A 446 3.30 -31.54 0.92
C HIS A 446 3.80 -31.84 2.35
N LEU A 447 3.02 -31.49 3.39
CA LEU A 447 3.39 -31.71 4.79
C LEU A 447 3.31 -33.19 5.18
N SER A 448 2.35 -33.93 4.60
CA SER A 448 2.29 -35.39 4.74
C SER A 448 1.57 -36.03 3.56
N LYS A 449 1.88 -37.30 3.28
CA LYS A 449 1.19 -38.10 2.25
C LYS A 449 -0.30 -38.33 2.53
N TYR A 450 -0.76 -38.05 3.75
CA TYR A 450 -2.13 -38.28 4.21
C TYR A 450 -3.05 -37.08 3.97
N GLU A 451 -2.53 -35.88 3.66
CA GLU A 451 -3.34 -34.65 3.56
C GLU A 451 -4.38 -34.69 2.43
N ILE A 452 -4.02 -35.16 1.23
CA ILE A 452 -4.96 -35.24 0.10
C ILE A 452 -6.05 -36.30 0.37
N PRO A 453 -5.72 -37.56 0.76
CA PRO A 453 -6.74 -38.53 1.15
C PRO A 453 -7.65 -38.02 2.27
N HIS A 454 -7.08 -37.39 3.30
CA HIS A 454 -7.83 -36.80 4.40
C HIS A 454 -8.81 -35.73 3.93
N TYR A 455 -8.35 -34.81 3.07
CA TYR A 455 -9.19 -33.78 2.48
C TYR A 455 -10.39 -34.36 1.74
N LEU A 456 -10.15 -35.32 0.84
CA LEU A 456 -11.18 -35.95 0.04
C LEU A 456 -12.17 -36.73 0.90
N ALA A 457 -11.68 -37.45 1.93
CA ALA A 457 -12.54 -38.18 2.85
C ALA A 457 -13.48 -37.26 3.63
N VAL A 458 -12.96 -36.15 4.17
CA VAL A 458 -13.80 -35.18 4.90
C VAL A 458 -14.78 -34.46 3.97
N LEU A 459 -14.39 -34.13 2.73
CA LEU A 459 -15.29 -33.54 1.73
C LEU A 459 -16.46 -34.47 1.41
N LYS A 460 -16.20 -35.78 1.24
CA LYS A 460 -17.25 -36.77 1.01
C LYS A 460 -18.23 -36.84 2.17
N ILE A 461 -17.72 -36.86 3.40
CA ILE A 461 -18.57 -36.82 4.61
C ILE A 461 -19.37 -35.52 4.65
N PHE A 462 -18.77 -34.39 4.32
CA PHE A 462 -19.45 -33.10 4.26
C PHE A 462 -20.61 -33.10 3.26
N HIS A 463 -20.37 -33.61 2.05
CA HIS A 463 -21.40 -33.78 1.03
C HIS A 463 -22.53 -34.71 1.50
N GLU A 464 -22.21 -35.84 2.13
CA GLU A 464 -23.21 -36.78 2.64
C GLU A 464 -24.07 -36.20 3.76
N GLU A 465 -23.46 -35.44 4.67
CA GLU A 465 -24.16 -34.90 5.84
C GLU A 465 -24.96 -33.62 5.53
N ILE A 466 -24.62 -32.90 4.46
CA ILE A 466 -25.27 -31.65 4.07
C ILE A 466 -26.12 -31.86 2.80
N LYS A 467 -25.47 -32.07 1.64
CA LYS A 467 -26.12 -32.07 0.33
C LYS A 467 -27.07 -33.25 0.11
N LYS A 468 -26.68 -34.47 0.50
CA LYS A 468 -27.56 -35.64 0.33
C LYS A 468 -28.82 -35.55 1.19
N LYS A 469 -28.73 -34.91 2.35
CA LYS A 469 -29.88 -34.76 3.27
C LYS A 469 -30.83 -33.65 2.82
N ASP A 470 -30.31 -32.62 2.18
CA ASP A 470 -31.10 -31.55 1.58
C ASP A 470 -30.38 -30.99 0.34
N PRO A 471 -30.81 -31.40 -0.88
CA PRO A 471 -30.20 -31.00 -2.14
C PRO A 471 -30.28 -29.49 -2.44
N SER A 472 -31.12 -28.73 -1.71
CA SER A 472 -31.20 -27.27 -1.88
C SER A 472 -30.01 -26.51 -1.33
N ASN A 473 -29.21 -27.14 -0.45
CA ASN A 473 -27.99 -26.53 0.09
C ASN A 473 -26.91 -26.45 -1.00
N VAL A 474 -26.17 -25.34 -1.00
CA VAL A 474 -25.00 -25.13 -1.85
C VAL A 474 -23.75 -25.55 -1.09
N ILE A 475 -22.98 -26.46 -1.67
CA ILE A 475 -21.65 -26.82 -1.18
C ILE A 475 -20.59 -26.28 -2.11
N GLY A 476 -19.71 -25.42 -1.59
CA GLY A 476 -18.48 -25.05 -2.28
C GLY A 476 -17.27 -25.70 -1.63
N ALA A 477 -16.31 -26.17 -2.42
CA ALA A 477 -15.00 -26.57 -1.91
C ALA A 477 -13.88 -26.17 -2.87
N GLY A 478 -12.66 -26.43 -2.45
CA GLY A 478 -11.48 -25.98 -3.15
C GLY A 478 -11.10 -24.58 -2.73
N ASN A 479 -9.85 -24.21 -2.99
CA ASN A 479 -9.28 -22.94 -2.53
C ASN A 479 -8.21 -22.42 -3.51
N THR A 480 -7.59 -23.32 -4.28
CA THR A 480 -6.84 -22.98 -5.48
C THR A 480 -7.74 -22.77 -6.69
N PHE A 481 -7.21 -22.09 -7.70
CA PHE A 481 -7.68 -22.25 -9.07
C PHE A 481 -7.51 -23.73 -9.46
N MET A 482 -8.56 -24.53 -9.28
CA MET A 482 -8.53 -25.98 -9.53
C MET A 482 -8.18 -26.32 -10.98
N ASP A 483 -8.34 -25.35 -11.89
CA ASP A 483 -8.01 -25.40 -13.30
C ASP A 483 -6.61 -24.84 -13.65
N ARG A 484 -5.93 -24.14 -12.74
CA ARG A 484 -4.61 -23.51 -13.00
C ARG A 484 -3.48 -24.09 -12.16
N ASP A 485 -3.76 -24.45 -10.91
CA ASP A 485 -2.75 -24.99 -10.02
C ASP A 485 -2.52 -26.50 -10.28
N PRO A 486 -1.27 -26.99 -10.38
CA PRO A 486 -0.99 -28.41 -10.59
C PRO A 486 -1.64 -29.34 -9.57
N ILE A 487 -1.68 -28.98 -8.28
CA ILE A 487 -2.36 -29.81 -7.27
C ILE A 487 -3.87 -29.72 -7.43
N GLY A 488 -4.39 -28.55 -7.80
CA GLY A 488 -5.80 -28.36 -8.10
C GLY A 488 -6.29 -29.27 -9.24
N LYS A 489 -5.55 -29.29 -10.36
CA LYS A 489 -5.86 -30.15 -11.52
C LYS A 489 -5.84 -31.63 -11.16
N LYS A 490 -4.93 -32.03 -10.28
CA LYS A 490 -4.82 -33.41 -9.80
C LYS A 490 -6.01 -33.81 -8.94
N MET A 491 -6.47 -32.92 -8.05
CA MET A 491 -7.56 -33.22 -7.11
C MET A 491 -8.95 -33.04 -7.70
N TRP A 492 -9.11 -32.17 -8.70
CA TRP A 492 -10.42 -31.80 -9.25
C TRP A 492 -11.29 -32.99 -9.69
N PRO A 493 -10.76 -34.03 -10.38
CA PRO A 493 -11.56 -35.20 -10.73
C PRO A 493 -12.23 -35.88 -9.54
N ASP A 494 -11.60 -35.84 -8.36
CA ASP A 494 -12.11 -36.45 -7.12
C ASP A 494 -12.98 -35.51 -6.27
N VAL A 495 -13.05 -34.21 -6.64
CA VAL A 495 -13.77 -33.16 -5.90
C VAL A 495 -15.07 -32.76 -6.58
N LYS A 496 -15.07 -32.65 -7.91
CA LYS A 496 -16.13 -32.04 -8.71
C LYS A 496 -17.53 -32.63 -8.50
N ASP A 497 -17.61 -33.92 -8.18
CA ASP A 497 -18.89 -34.62 -8.01
C ASP A 497 -19.48 -34.44 -6.60
N TYR A 498 -18.72 -33.79 -5.70
CA TYR A 498 -19.12 -33.57 -4.31
C TYR A 498 -19.45 -32.11 -3.99
N VAL A 499 -19.34 -31.20 -4.96
CA VAL A 499 -19.52 -29.76 -4.78
C VAL A 499 -20.41 -29.17 -5.87
N ASP A 500 -21.14 -28.11 -5.54
CA ASP A 500 -21.88 -27.29 -6.49
C ASP A 500 -20.99 -26.21 -7.14
N GLY A 501 -19.87 -25.86 -6.49
CA GLY A 501 -18.95 -24.82 -6.97
C GLY A 501 -17.58 -24.79 -6.29
N LEU A 502 -16.71 -23.90 -6.79
CA LEU A 502 -15.36 -23.69 -6.28
C LEU A 502 -15.30 -22.55 -5.26
N ALA A 503 -14.70 -22.79 -4.10
CA ALA A 503 -14.51 -21.80 -3.04
C ALA A 503 -13.10 -21.16 -3.05
N CYS A 504 -12.72 -20.50 -4.14
CA CYS A 504 -11.36 -19.97 -4.31
C CYS A 504 -11.02 -18.79 -3.38
N SER A 505 -9.91 -18.86 -2.64
CA SER A 505 -9.33 -17.67 -1.99
C SER A 505 -8.52 -16.89 -3.02
N LEU A 506 -9.15 -15.87 -3.61
CA LEU A 506 -8.49 -15.00 -4.58
C LEU A 506 -7.62 -13.97 -3.84
N TYR A 507 -6.36 -14.32 -3.60
CA TYR A 507 -5.36 -13.33 -3.28
C TYR A 507 -5.07 -12.49 -4.52
N LEU A 508 -5.33 -11.19 -4.43
CA LEU A 508 -4.92 -10.24 -5.45
C LEU A 508 -3.38 -10.14 -5.40
N GLY A 509 -2.74 -10.52 -6.49
CA GLY A 509 -1.31 -10.42 -6.71
C GLY A 509 -1.05 -9.84 -8.10
N SER A 510 0.21 -9.53 -8.39
CA SER A 510 0.62 -8.98 -9.69
C SER A 510 0.27 -9.89 -10.88
N THR A 511 -0.02 -11.17 -10.64
CA THR A 511 -0.44 -12.16 -11.64
C THR A 511 -1.95 -12.33 -11.77
N THR A 512 -2.75 -11.82 -10.82
CA THR A 512 -4.23 -11.96 -10.80
C THR A 512 -4.96 -10.63 -10.95
N ALA A 513 -4.30 -9.48 -10.68
CA ALA A 513 -4.84 -8.15 -10.93
C ALA A 513 -4.65 -7.72 -12.40
N GLY A 514 -5.67 -7.09 -12.99
CA GLY A 514 -5.62 -6.54 -14.35
C GLY A 514 -4.59 -5.40 -14.49
N LYS A 515 -4.25 -5.05 -15.74
CA LYS A 515 -3.40 -3.88 -16.05
C LYS A 515 -3.96 -2.64 -15.35
N GLY A 516 -3.16 -2.03 -14.47
CA GLY A 516 -3.52 -0.79 -13.75
C GLY A 516 -3.47 -0.89 -12.22
N LEU A 517 -3.51 -2.10 -11.65
CA LEU A 517 -3.40 -2.32 -10.20
C LEU A 517 -2.04 -2.94 -9.84
N SER A 518 -1.14 -2.12 -9.29
CA SER A 518 0.13 -2.58 -8.70
C SER A 518 -0.11 -3.12 -7.29
N VAL A 519 -0.44 -4.40 -7.19
CA VAL A 519 -0.64 -5.07 -5.90
C VAL A 519 0.72 -5.63 -5.43
N THR A 520 1.29 -5.05 -4.38
CA THR A 520 2.65 -5.34 -3.90
C THR A 520 2.74 -6.59 -3.02
N SER A 521 1.60 -7.09 -2.55
CA SER A 521 1.49 -8.33 -1.78
C SER A 521 0.07 -8.93 -1.83
N PRO A 522 -0.10 -10.24 -1.55
CA PRO A 522 -1.40 -10.90 -1.44
C PRO A 522 -2.43 -10.19 -0.54
N ASN A 523 -1.94 -9.47 0.48
CA ASN A 523 -2.77 -8.76 1.47
C ASN A 523 -2.91 -7.25 1.15
N SER A 524 -2.27 -6.75 0.09
CA SER A 524 -2.34 -5.31 -0.23
C SER A 524 -3.66 -4.88 -0.89
N GLY A 525 -4.60 -5.82 -1.08
CA GLY A 525 -5.99 -5.56 -1.43
C GLY A 525 -6.97 -5.64 -0.25
N ASP A 526 -6.50 -5.97 0.96
CA ASP A 526 -7.35 -6.02 2.15
C ASP A 526 -7.67 -4.59 2.61
N CYS A 527 -8.86 -4.10 2.27
CA CYS A 527 -9.40 -2.83 2.78
C CYS A 527 -10.10 -3.00 4.14
#